data_AF-N1RJX0-F1
#
_entry.id   AF-N1RJX0-F1
#
_cell.length_a   1.000
_cell.length_b   1.000
_cell.length_c   1.000
_cell.angle_alpha   90.00
_cell.angle_beta   90.00
_cell.angle_gamma   90.00
#
_symmetry.space_group_name_H-M   'P 1'
#
loop_
_entity.id
_entity.type
_entity.pdbx_description
1 polymer ?
#
loop_
_entity_poly.entity_id
_entity_poly.type
_entity_poly.pdbx_seq_one_letter_code
_entity_poly.pdbx_strand_id
1 'polypeptide(L)'
;MTADSDSASEGSTPSETFLFVLLTNSETIYSQYTLLLLIRILEEDDLHSHVIPHIPAHGRISRHRSQNQAIASKHPADWRFNYKGPTYWGSKPSVQWRFADDRIGKSQYGDTGDVYRAMLPFSDVTSRTSLESYNGPALVANVRTVCRAPPLQNSSISAQGMVSPHFGDAKDSVSAVLNTTGPSECMLYCRDEGKLTGWPVSLCDYSGSFMPQPELPIDPKTERKHSFQQMLVVNATTNIAADGFRDTNGGPPPKRLRNLTYEMGDVWTKAYDANGDHILSATFCFLNTYPAQIYNVSMSGHQTAREPGLNARKIDSARLQLGNEGDSAKRGILDLDIGRRLNVSSRLVDFVEGVPMEDGPTHDPYYRTLGLEHPSMSNTTWGMMSPAQEVEQGWSANLAHISLFQSIIQETEDPAMAIQGLMTRLYQMVYYNWLEEYDLKYPVNTIHTQDRLIPTRWTGLIIVLVLITVHLGLVFTTIILLMLKTRASALGNTWHTLVQTARMADGVEGADMMLDDEVEKWTKATGRNIDVCGIKKSGKDGKVEVQLLRNRS
;
A
#
# COMPACT_ATOMS: atom_id res chain seq x y z
N MET A 1 39.71 -73.94 -73.97
CA MET A 1 38.39 -74.00 -73.29
C MET A 1 38.61 -74.80 -72.03
N THR A 2 39.00 -74.14 -70.93
CA THR A 2 38.18 -73.41 -69.93
C THR A 2 37.72 -74.34 -68.80
N ALA A 3 38.16 -73.99 -67.58
CA ALA A 3 37.75 -74.34 -66.21
C ALA A 3 39.03 -74.34 -65.35
N ASP A 4 39.15 -73.82 -64.11
CA ASP A 4 38.16 -73.64 -63.05
C ASP A 4 38.70 -72.80 -61.86
N SER A 5 37.78 -72.43 -60.95
CA SER A 5 37.89 -72.00 -59.51
C SER A 5 38.45 -70.60 -59.15
N ASP A 6 37.80 -69.67 -58.41
CA ASP A 6 36.88 -69.56 -57.23
C ASP A 6 37.55 -69.30 -55.87
N SER A 7 37.31 -68.09 -55.31
CA SER A 7 36.92 -67.84 -53.90
C SER A 7 36.55 -66.37 -53.69
N ALA A 8 35.35 -66.08 -53.17
CA ALA A 8 34.99 -64.77 -52.62
C ALA A 8 34.00 -64.94 -51.45
N SER A 9 34.40 -64.45 -50.29
CA SER A 9 33.65 -64.37 -49.04
C SER A 9 32.71 -63.15 -49.02
N GLU A 10 31.48 -63.30 -48.57
CA GLU A 10 30.65 -62.17 -48.12
C GLU A 10 30.09 -62.44 -46.72
N GLY A 11 30.69 -61.76 -45.74
CA GLY A 11 30.19 -61.65 -44.37
C GLY A 11 29.45 -60.34 -44.19
N SER A 12 28.27 -60.38 -43.59
CA SER A 12 27.55 -59.19 -43.12
C SER A 12 28.39 -58.46 -42.06
N THR A 13 28.63 -57.17 -42.28
CA THR A 13 29.57 -56.35 -41.51
C THR A 13 29.07 -56.06 -40.08
N PRO A 14 29.94 -56.12 -39.05
CA PRO A 14 29.60 -55.79 -37.65
C PRO A 14 29.28 -54.31 -37.39
N SER A 15 29.29 -53.45 -38.41
CA SER A 15 29.23 -52.00 -38.25
C SER A 15 27.82 -51.45 -38.03
N GLU A 16 26.77 -52.06 -38.61
CA GLU A 16 25.41 -51.53 -38.51
C GLU A 16 24.76 -51.78 -37.14
N THR A 17 25.01 -52.94 -36.53
CA THR A 17 24.51 -53.28 -35.18
C THR A 17 25.23 -52.47 -34.09
N PHE A 18 26.52 -52.20 -34.28
CA PHE A 18 27.30 -51.34 -33.38
C PHE A 18 26.86 -49.88 -33.46
N LEU A 19 26.48 -49.40 -34.66
CA LEU A 19 25.91 -48.07 -34.85
C LEU A 19 24.53 -47.93 -34.19
N PHE A 20 23.70 -48.97 -34.23
CA PHE A 20 22.37 -48.97 -33.60
C PHE A 20 22.43 -48.97 -32.07
N VAL A 21 23.37 -49.74 -31.48
CA VAL A 21 23.62 -49.73 -30.03
C VAL A 21 24.28 -48.43 -29.58
N LEU A 22 25.15 -47.83 -30.41
CA LEU A 22 25.73 -46.51 -30.12
C LEU A 22 24.69 -45.39 -30.21
N LEU A 23 23.77 -45.43 -31.19
CA LEU A 23 22.71 -44.43 -31.33
C LEU A 23 21.72 -44.50 -30.17
N THR A 24 21.26 -45.70 -29.80
CA THR A 24 20.32 -45.88 -28.67
C THR A 24 20.92 -45.53 -27.32
N ASN A 25 22.19 -45.87 -27.07
CA ASN A 25 22.90 -45.44 -25.85
C ASN A 25 23.24 -43.94 -25.87
N SER A 26 23.51 -43.36 -27.05
CA SER A 26 23.74 -41.92 -27.16
C SER A 26 22.48 -41.12 -26.82
N GLU A 27 21.28 -41.60 -27.19
CA GLU A 27 20.02 -40.91 -26.89
C GLU A 27 19.63 -40.97 -25.40
N THR A 28 19.88 -42.08 -24.71
CA THR A 28 19.66 -42.17 -23.25
C THR A 28 20.65 -41.30 -22.48
N ILE A 29 21.91 -41.25 -22.90
CA ILE A 29 22.92 -40.37 -22.31
C ILE A 29 22.55 -38.91 -22.58
N TYR A 30 22.18 -38.54 -23.81
CA TYR A 30 21.77 -37.16 -24.12
C TYR A 30 20.52 -36.74 -23.34
N SER A 31 19.54 -37.61 -23.16
CA SER A 31 18.33 -37.33 -22.37
C SER A 31 18.66 -37.05 -20.90
N GLN A 32 19.56 -37.84 -20.28
CA GLN A 32 19.98 -37.60 -18.89
C GLN A 32 20.80 -36.33 -18.73
N TYR A 33 21.72 -36.04 -19.67
CA TYR A 33 22.49 -34.79 -19.64
C TYR A 33 21.62 -33.56 -19.89
N THR A 34 20.60 -33.65 -20.75
CA THR A 34 19.66 -32.54 -21.01
C THR A 34 18.80 -32.24 -19.78
N LEU A 35 18.38 -33.27 -19.03
CA LEU A 35 17.66 -33.11 -17.77
C LEU A 35 18.54 -32.47 -16.69
N LEU A 36 19.80 -32.91 -16.57
CA LEU A 36 20.79 -32.33 -15.65
C LEU A 36 21.16 -30.88 -16.01
N LEU A 37 21.24 -30.54 -17.30
CA LEU A 37 21.47 -29.17 -17.76
C LEU A 37 20.25 -28.27 -17.47
N LEU A 38 19.03 -28.78 -17.67
CA LEU A 38 17.78 -28.08 -17.32
C LEU A 38 17.67 -27.82 -15.82
N ILE A 39 18.04 -28.80 -14.98
CA ILE A 39 18.07 -28.63 -13.52
C ILE A 39 19.12 -27.58 -13.13
N ARG A 40 20.34 -27.62 -13.72
CA ARG A 40 21.38 -26.61 -13.45
C ARG A 40 21.00 -25.21 -13.91
N ILE A 41 20.37 -25.06 -15.07
CA ILE A 41 19.91 -23.75 -15.58
C ILE A 41 18.80 -23.18 -14.68
N LEU A 42 17.90 -24.04 -14.17
CA LEU A 42 16.88 -23.62 -13.21
C LEU A 42 17.46 -23.28 -11.82
N GLU A 43 18.58 -23.90 -11.44
CA GLU A 43 19.27 -23.67 -10.16
C GLU A 43 20.23 -22.45 -10.21
N GLU A 44 20.81 -22.12 -11.38
CA GLU A 44 21.64 -20.92 -11.59
C GLU A 44 20.83 -19.62 -11.73
N ASP A 45 19.61 -19.67 -12.26
CA ASP A 45 18.72 -18.50 -12.33
C ASP A 45 18.23 -18.01 -10.94
N ASP A 46 18.38 -18.83 -9.89
CA ASP A 46 18.06 -18.46 -8.50
C ASP A 46 19.27 -17.84 -7.75
N LEU A 47 20.50 -17.90 -8.32
CA LEU A 47 21.73 -17.55 -7.59
C LEU A 47 22.50 -16.29 -8.04
N HIS A 48 22.06 -15.57 -9.08
CA HIS A 48 22.73 -14.33 -9.51
C HIS A 48 21.82 -13.09 -9.45
N SER A 49 21.52 -12.66 -8.22
CA SER A 49 21.12 -11.27 -7.93
C SER A 49 22.35 -10.34 -8.01
N HIS A 50 22.85 -10.06 -9.23
CA HIS A 50 23.77 -8.94 -9.44
C HIS A 50 22.99 -7.69 -9.85
N VAL A 51 22.98 -6.73 -8.93
CA VAL A 51 22.47 -5.37 -9.10
C VAL A 51 23.18 -4.70 -10.27
N ILE A 52 22.45 -4.45 -11.36
CA ILE A 52 22.83 -3.48 -12.41
C ILE A 52 21.77 -2.36 -12.39
N PRO A 53 22.16 -1.09 -12.25
CA PRO A 53 21.22 0.01 -12.19
C PRO A 53 20.73 0.42 -13.59
N HIS A 54 19.45 0.82 -13.64
CA HIS A 54 18.77 1.50 -14.75
C HIS A 54 18.41 0.70 -16.01
N ILE A 55 17.37 -0.14 -15.91
CA ILE A 55 16.40 -0.34 -17.00
C ILE A 55 15.00 -0.43 -16.34
N PRO A 56 14.00 0.38 -16.73
CA PRO A 56 12.66 0.31 -16.14
C PRO A 56 12.01 -1.02 -16.56
N ALA A 57 11.91 -1.96 -15.63
CA ALA A 57 11.11 -3.16 -15.82
C ALA A 57 9.63 -2.75 -15.81
N HIS A 58 8.89 -3.09 -16.86
CA HIS A 58 7.44 -3.08 -16.82
C HIS A 58 6.99 -4.20 -15.87
N GLY A 59 6.78 -3.87 -14.59
CA GLY A 59 6.23 -4.79 -13.60
C GLY A 59 4.74 -5.06 -13.86
N ARG A 60 4.29 -6.29 -13.60
CA ARG A 60 2.85 -6.59 -13.58
C ARG A 60 2.34 -6.25 -12.18
N ILE A 61 1.41 -5.32 -12.11
CA ILE A 61 0.63 -5.07 -10.89
C ILE A 61 -0.19 -6.32 -10.60
N SER A 62 0.12 -6.99 -9.49
CA SER A 62 -0.65 -8.14 -9.00
C SER A 62 -1.44 -7.74 -7.76
N ARG A 63 -2.71 -8.14 -7.70
CA ARG A 63 -3.56 -7.93 -6.52
C ARG A 63 -3.41 -9.11 -5.58
N HIS A 64 -3.00 -8.83 -4.37
CA HIS A 64 -2.88 -9.82 -3.30
C HIS A 64 -3.99 -9.60 -2.26
N ARG A 65 -4.80 -10.63 -2.01
CA ARG A 65 -5.78 -10.63 -0.92
C ARG A 65 -5.13 -11.22 0.33
N SER A 66 -5.19 -10.49 1.43
CA SER A 66 -4.72 -10.94 2.74
C SER A 66 -5.81 -10.82 3.79
N GLN A 67 -5.80 -11.76 4.73
CA GLN A 67 -6.56 -11.65 5.96
C GLN A 67 -5.61 -11.15 7.04
N ASN A 68 -5.77 -9.89 7.42
CA ASN A 68 -4.90 -9.22 8.38
C ASN A 68 -5.62 -9.06 9.72
N GLN A 69 -4.86 -8.70 10.76
CA GLN A 69 -5.44 -8.20 12.00
C GLN A 69 -5.30 -6.68 12.01
N ALA A 70 -6.43 -5.98 12.08
CA ALA A 70 -6.45 -4.55 12.35
C ALA A 70 -6.47 -4.33 13.87
N ILE A 71 -5.73 -3.31 14.32
CA ILE A 71 -5.63 -2.96 15.72
C ILE A 71 -6.48 -1.72 16.02
N ALA A 72 -7.29 -1.77 17.07
CA ALA A 72 -8.11 -0.67 17.58
C ALA A 72 -7.95 -0.54 19.11
N SER A 73 -8.19 0.63 19.68
CA SER A 73 -7.91 0.89 21.12
C SER A 73 -9.06 0.56 22.06
N LYS A 74 -8.74 0.08 23.27
CA LYS A 74 -9.61 0.03 24.46
C LYS A 74 -9.24 1.05 25.57
N HIS A 75 -8.15 1.82 25.44
CA HIS A 75 -7.47 2.38 26.62
C HIS A 75 -7.99 3.73 27.14
N PRO A 76 -8.02 3.97 28.47
CA PRO A 76 -8.63 5.11 29.13
C PRO A 76 -7.76 6.36 29.02
N ALA A 77 -8.42 7.50 28.97
CA ALA A 77 -7.85 8.77 29.33
C ALA A 77 -7.42 8.75 30.82
N ASP A 78 -6.20 8.31 31.12
CA ASP A 78 -5.56 8.79 32.34
C ASP A 78 -5.21 10.25 32.10
N TRP A 79 -6.10 11.14 32.55
CA TRP A 79 -6.00 12.59 32.45
C TRP A 79 -4.70 13.18 33.04
N ARG A 80 -3.87 12.36 33.71
CA ARG A 80 -2.51 12.70 34.16
C ARG A 80 -1.46 12.49 33.09
N PHE A 81 -1.74 12.86 31.84
CA PHE A 81 -0.74 12.90 30.77
C PHE A 81 0.31 13.99 31.07
N ASN A 82 1.25 13.65 31.93
CA ASN A 82 2.57 14.26 32.00
C ASN A 82 3.37 13.74 30.79
N TYR A 83 2.89 14.02 29.57
CA TYR A 83 3.63 13.68 28.36
C TYR A 83 4.91 14.53 28.35
N LYS A 84 6.04 13.89 28.62
CA LYS A 84 7.38 14.51 28.64
C LYS A 84 8.06 14.48 27.26
N GLY A 85 7.34 14.08 26.21
CA GLY A 85 7.81 14.09 24.82
C GLY A 85 7.60 15.44 24.13
N PRO A 86 8.09 15.60 22.89
CA PRO A 86 7.92 16.83 22.13
C PRO A 86 6.44 17.03 21.73
N THR A 87 5.91 18.25 21.86
CA THR A 87 4.49 18.57 21.58
C THR A 87 4.13 18.26 20.13
N TYR A 88 2.90 17.82 19.85
CA TYR A 88 2.45 17.54 18.48
C TYR A 88 2.41 18.81 17.64
N TRP A 89 2.02 19.93 18.26
CA TRP A 89 2.05 21.26 17.63
C TRP A 89 3.46 21.74 17.33
N GLY A 90 4.45 21.47 18.19
CA GLY A 90 5.86 21.84 17.96
C GLY A 90 6.61 20.85 17.06
N SER A 91 6.08 19.65 16.88
CA SER A 91 6.71 18.56 16.13
C SER A 91 6.26 18.52 14.68
N LYS A 92 7.19 18.13 13.80
CA LYS A 92 6.87 17.83 12.40
C LYS A 92 6.18 16.45 12.33
N PRO A 93 5.08 16.28 11.60
CA PRO A 93 4.52 14.96 11.33
C PRO A 93 5.53 14.10 10.56
N SER A 94 5.62 12.82 10.91
CA SER A 94 6.56 11.89 10.28
C SER A 94 6.24 11.64 8.81
N VAL A 95 4.95 11.60 8.44
CA VAL A 95 4.46 11.43 7.06
C VAL A 95 3.08 12.08 6.88
N GLN A 96 2.56 12.08 5.64
CA GLN A 96 1.17 12.42 5.35
C GLN A 96 0.33 11.17 5.16
N TRP A 97 -0.05 10.56 6.28
CA TRP A 97 -0.78 9.30 6.29
C TRP A 97 -2.00 9.32 5.38
N ARG A 98 -2.11 8.28 4.57
CA ARG A 98 -3.31 7.97 3.80
C ARG A 98 -4.45 7.60 4.74
N PHE A 99 -5.66 7.97 4.36
CA PHE A 99 -6.90 7.72 5.09
C PHE A 99 -8.03 7.48 4.10
N ALA A 100 -9.22 7.14 4.60
CA ALA A 100 -10.45 7.10 3.83
C ALA A 100 -11.40 8.20 4.30
N ASP A 101 -12.17 8.82 3.40
CA ASP A 101 -13.21 9.77 3.78
C ASP A 101 -14.56 9.52 3.12
N ASP A 102 -15.61 9.94 3.82
CA ASP A 102 -16.98 10.00 3.35
C ASP A 102 -17.60 11.33 3.80
N ARG A 103 -18.60 11.82 3.06
CA ARG A 103 -19.13 13.17 3.20
C ARG A 103 -20.63 13.17 3.14
N ILE A 104 -21.26 13.89 4.06
CA ILE A 104 -22.68 14.16 4.04
C ILE A 104 -22.93 15.65 4.16
N GLY A 105 -23.81 16.15 3.31
CA GLY A 105 -24.10 17.58 3.20
C GLY A 105 -23.13 18.29 2.26
N LYS A 106 -23.47 19.54 1.93
CA LYS A 106 -22.62 20.39 1.10
C LYS A 106 -21.73 21.24 2.00
N SER A 107 -20.44 21.29 1.67
CA SER A 107 -19.54 22.29 2.24
C SER A 107 -19.97 23.68 1.75
N GLN A 108 -19.93 24.66 2.63
CA GLN A 108 -20.18 26.07 2.35
C GLN A 108 -19.17 26.92 3.11
N TYR A 109 -19.08 28.20 2.78
CA TYR A 109 -18.15 29.12 3.44
C TYR A 109 -18.39 29.13 4.97
N GLY A 110 -17.40 28.70 5.74
CA GLY A 110 -17.47 28.59 7.19
C GLY A 110 -18.19 27.35 7.74
N ASP A 111 -18.60 26.38 6.91
CA ASP A 111 -19.11 25.08 7.38
C ASP A 111 -18.70 23.97 6.42
N THR A 112 -17.87 23.04 6.91
CA THR A 112 -17.35 21.96 6.07
C THR A 112 -18.35 20.85 5.78
N GLY A 113 -19.53 20.86 6.43
CA GLY A 113 -20.45 19.73 6.43
C GLY A 113 -19.90 18.52 7.20
N ASP A 114 -20.66 17.42 7.22
CA ASP A 114 -20.22 16.21 7.91
C ASP A 114 -19.15 15.50 7.07
N VAL A 115 -17.93 15.46 7.60
CA VAL A 115 -16.78 14.81 6.96
C VAL A 115 -16.29 13.70 7.87
N TYR A 116 -16.50 12.46 7.47
CA TYR A 116 -16.05 11.28 8.19
C TYR A 116 -14.68 10.88 7.69
N ARG A 117 -13.72 10.69 8.60
CA ARG A 117 -12.37 10.24 8.25
C ARG A 117 -12.07 8.97 9.03
N ALA A 118 -11.69 7.93 8.29
CA ALA A 118 -11.25 6.67 8.84
C ALA A 118 -9.73 6.53 8.66
N MET A 119 -9.03 6.35 9.78
CA MET A 119 -7.59 6.15 9.77
C MET A 119 -7.28 4.68 9.46
N LEU A 120 -6.18 4.46 8.72
CA LEU A 120 -5.76 3.11 8.35
C LEU A 120 -4.98 2.47 9.52
N PRO A 121 -5.39 1.29 10.00
CA PRO A 121 -4.73 0.64 11.15
C PRO A 121 -3.45 -0.10 10.76
N PHE A 122 -2.61 0.54 9.93
CA PHE A 122 -1.32 0.02 9.47
C PHE A 122 -0.22 1.03 9.79
N SER A 123 0.80 0.61 10.55
CA SER A 123 1.96 1.44 10.87
C SER A 123 2.91 1.63 9.69
N ASP A 124 3.03 0.60 8.83
CA ASP A 124 3.89 0.60 7.65
C ASP A 124 3.31 1.41 6.47
N VAL A 125 4.19 2.20 5.84
CA VAL A 125 3.83 3.06 4.69
C VAL A 125 3.41 2.21 3.50
N THR A 126 4.13 1.12 3.20
CA THR A 126 3.85 0.26 2.04
C THR A 126 2.46 -0.34 2.13
N SER A 127 2.07 -0.77 3.33
CA SER A 127 0.74 -1.31 3.61
C SER A 127 -0.36 -0.30 3.34
N ARG A 128 -0.17 0.98 3.68
CA ARG A 128 -1.15 2.05 3.39
C ARG A 128 -1.17 2.47 1.92
N THR A 129 -0.01 2.61 1.30
CA THR A 129 0.10 3.09 -0.09
C THR A 129 -0.36 2.06 -1.12
N SER A 130 -0.11 0.77 -0.85
CA SER A 130 -0.54 -0.35 -1.71
C SER A 130 -2.01 -0.74 -1.54
N LEU A 131 -2.68 -0.27 -0.49
CA LEU A 131 -4.05 -0.67 -0.16
C LEU A 131 -5.04 -0.19 -1.22
N GLU A 132 -5.79 -1.14 -1.80
CA GLU A 132 -6.88 -0.87 -2.75
C GLU A 132 -8.26 -1.14 -2.15
N SER A 133 -8.35 -2.10 -1.23
CA SER A 133 -9.58 -2.39 -0.51
C SER A 133 -9.32 -2.81 0.92
N TYR A 134 -10.16 -2.32 1.83
CA TYR A 134 -10.19 -2.69 3.24
C TYR A 134 -11.62 -2.97 3.66
N ASN A 135 -11.88 -4.14 4.24
CA ASN A 135 -13.19 -4.50 4.77
C ASN A 135 -13.03 -5.02 6.20
N GLY A 136 -13.58 -4.29 7.17
CA GLY A 136 -13.55 -4.67 8.57
C GLY A 136 -13.67 -3.48 9.52
N PRO A 137 -13.46 -3.69 10.83
CA PRO A 137 -13.57 -2.63 11.83
C PRO A 137 -12.49 -1.56 11.67
N ALA A 138 -12.85 -0.28 11.72
CA ALA A 138 -11.91 0.84 11.79
C ALA A 138 -12.45 1.98 12.66
N LEU A 139 -11.54 2.81 13.16
CA LEU A 139 -11.88 4.02 13.90
C LEU A 139 -12.30 5.11 12.92
N VAL A 140 -13.50 5.66 13.11
CA VAL A 140 -14.07 6.73 12.28
C VAL A 140 -14.41 7.93 13.14
N ALA A 141 -13.90 9.09 12.74
CA ALA A 141 -14.19 10.38 13.37
C ALA A 141 -14.96 11.27 12.39
N ASN A 142 -16.02 11.93 12.87
CA ASN A 142 -16.66 13.03 12.14
C ASN A 142 -15.93 14.33 12.52
N VAL A 143 -15.21 14.91 11.57
CA VAL A 143 -14.38 16.11 11.77
C VAL A 143 -15.05 17.38 11.23
N ARG A 144 -16.39 17.44 11.22
CA ARG A 144 -17.12 18.66 10.84
C ARG A 144 -16.61 19.89 11.59
N THR A 145 -16.40 20.97 10.87
CA THR A 145 -15.94 22.24 11.43
C THR A 145 -16.85 23.34 10.96
N VAL A 146 -17.34 24.15 11.90
CA VAL A 146 -18.20 25.30 11.63
C VAL A 146 -17.52 26.54 12.20
N CYS A 147 -17.33 27.60 11.44
CA CYS A 147 -16.79 28.87 11.91
C CYS A 147 -17.86 29.97 11.81
N ARG A 148 -18.01 30.77 12.87
CA ARG A 148 -19.00 31.85 12.95
C ARG A 148 -18.38 33.11 13.56
N ALA A 149 -18.90 34.25 13.15
CA ALA A 149 -18.47 35.54 13.66
C ALA A 149 -18.80 35.67 15.18
N PRO A 150 -17.83 36.01 16.05
CA PRO A 150 -18.07 36.31 17.46
C PRO A 150 -18.73 37.67 17.65
N PRO A 151 -19.65 37.83 18.61
CA PRO A 151 -20.04 39.15 19.10
C PRO A 151 -18.89 39.73 19.95
N LEU A 152 -17.98 40.48 19.33
CA LEU A 152 -16.91 41.20 20.04
C LEU A 152 -17.47 42.46 20.69
N GLN A 153 -17.20 42.68 21.98
CA GLN A 153 -17.60 43.88 22.71
C GLN A 153 -16.56 44.25 23.76
N ASN A 154 -16.20 45.52 23.90
CA ASN A 154 -15.27 45.98 24.94
C ASN A 154 -13.91 45.24 24.93
N SER A 155 -13.43 44.81 23.76
CA SER A 155 -12.10 44.18 23.65
C SER A 155 -11.01 45.23 23.78
N SER A 156 -9.92 44.88 24.46
CA SER A 156 -8.75 45.73 24.63
C SER A 156 -7.52 45.05 24.05
N ILE A 157 -6.74 45.79 23.28
CA ILE A 157 -5.41 45.35 22.84
C ILE A 157 -4.42 45.85 23.89
N SER A 158 -3.48 45.01 24.32
CA SER A 158 -2.41 45.42 25.22
C SER A 158 -1.06 44.92 24.73
N ALA A 159 -0.02 45.61 25.16
CA ALA A 159 1.33 45.21 24.86
C ALA A 159 1.91 44.43 26.05
N GLN A 160 2.34 43.21 25.81
CA GLN A 160 2.99 42.37 26.81
C GLN A 160 4.43 42.15 26.36
N GLY A 161 5.38 42.72 27.09
CA GLY A 161 6.79 42.32 26.99
C GLY A 161 7.07 41.13 27.90
N MET A 162 7.54 40.01 27.35
CA MET A 162 8.01 38.87 28.14
C MET A 162 9.53 38.73 28.01
N VAL A 163 10.25 38.91 29.12
CA VAL A 163 11.68 38.61 29.21
C VAL A 163 11.83 37.17 29.72
N SER A 164 12.32 36.26 28.88
CA SER A 164 12.62 34.88 29.26
C SER A 164 14.13 34.64 29.18
N PRO A 165 14.81 34.16 30.24
CA PRO A 165 16.28 34.07 30.28
C PRO A 165 16.90 32.96 29.42
N HIS A 166 16.10 32.16 28.71
CA HIS A 166 16.57 31.05 27.86
C HIS A 166 16.45 31.29 26.35
N PHE A 167 15.76 32.35 25.94
CA PHE A 167 15.54 32.70 24.55
C PHE A 167 15.67 34.21 24.48
N GLY A 168 16.65 34.72 23.73
CA GLY A 168 17.04 36.12 23.77
C GLY A 168 15.83 37.06 23.63
N ASP A 169 15.82 38.14 24.41
CA ASP A 169 15.00 39.35 24.30
C ASP A 169 13.85 39.29 23.26
N ALA A 170 12.80 38.50 23.51
CA ALA A 170 11.56 38.58 22.74
C ALA A 170 10.79 39.84 23.16
N LYS A 171 11.29 41.01 22.73
CA LYS A 171 10.81 42.33 23.18
C LYS A 171 9.47 42.76 22.60
N ASP A 172 8.97 42.10 21.54
CA ASP A 172 7.92 42.65 20.70
C ASP A 172 6.75 41.65 20.49
N SER A 173 5.93 41.38 21.52
CA SER A 173 4.67 40.64 21.37
C SER A 173 3.45 41.48 21.77
N VAL A 174 2.37 41.36 21.00
CA VAL A 174 1.10 42.05 21.25
C VAL A 174 0.11 41.01 21.75
N SER A 175 -0.62 41.30 22.82
CA SER A 175 -1.80 40.50 23.15
C SER A 175 -3.06 41.30 22.84
N ALA A 176 -4.13 40.58 22.55
CA ALA A 176 -5.46 41.15 22.64
C ALA A 176 -6.27 40.36 23.64
N VAL A 177 -6.82 41.09 24.61
CA VAL A 177 -7.94 40.60 25.41
C VAL A 177 -9.19 40.87 24.59
N LEU A 178 -9.67 39.81 23.92
CA LEU A 178 -10.90 39.86 23.16
C LEU A 178 -12.05 39.55 24.10
N ASN A 179 -12.89 40.54 24.36
CA ASN A 179 -14.02 40.38 25.26
C ASN A 179 -15.25 40.01 24.42
N THR A 180 -15.71 38.78 24.62
CA THR A 180 -16.84 38.19 23.91
C THR A 180 -17.95 37.94 24.91
N THR A 181 -17.96 36.75 25.53
CA THR A 181 -18.82 36.33 26.64
C THR A 181 -18.03 36.08 27.94
N GLY A 182 -16.72 36.33 27.89
CA GLY A 182 -15.77 36.34 28.99
C GLY A 182 -14.44 36.96 28.53
N PRO A 183 -13.60 37.48 29.44
CA PRO A 183 -12.29 37.97 29.08
C PRO A 183 -11.36 36.80 28.78
N SER A 184 -10.65 36.90 27.67
CA SER A 184 -9.79 35.84 27.19
C SER A 184 -8.65 36.43 26.40
N GLU A 185 -7.45 36.08 26.86
CA GLU A 185 -6.19 36.61 26.36
C GLU A 185 -5.72 35.75 25.19
N CYS A 186 -5.61 36.38 24.03
CA CYS A 186 -5.16 35.77 22.80
C CYS A 186 -3.96 36.57 22.30
N MET A 187 -2.80 35.91 22.21
CA MET A 187 -1.59 36.59 21.75
C MET A 187 -1.71 36.84 20.24
N LEU A 188 -1.49 38.08 19.81
CA LEU A 188 -1.60 38.46 18.42
C LEU A 188 -0.25 38.35 17.71
N TYR A 189 -0.30 37.67 16.58
CA TYR A 189 0.77 37.62 15.61
C TYR A 189 0.58 38.76 14.62
N CYS A 190 1.58 39.62 14.46
CA CYS A 190 1.48 40.85 13.69
C CYS A 190 2.49 40.86 12.53
N ARG A 191 2.16 41.54 11.44
CA ARG A 191 3.05 41.67 10.28
C ARG A 191 4.00 42.86 10.45
N ASP A 192 5.27 42.60 10.74
CA ASP A 192 6.31 43.65 10.66
C ASP A 192 6.40 44.16 9.20
N GLU A 193 6.96 45.36 8.99
CA GLU A 193 7.04 46.07 7.69
C GLU A 193 7.76 45.27 6.56
N GLY A 194 8.25 44.06 6.86
CA GLY A 194 8.77 43.09 5.91
C GLY A 194 7.71 42.33 5.08
N LYS A 195 8.20 41.62 4.06
CA LYS A 195 7.37 40.73 3.23
C LYS A 195 7.03 39.43 3.98
N LEU A 196 6.02 39.44 4.85
CA LEU A 196 5.40 38.17 5.26
C LEU A 196 4.78 37.47 4.05
N THR A 197 5.06 36.17 3.94
CA THR A 197 4.47 35.25 2.97
C THR A 197 3.28 34.52 3.61
N GLY A 198 2.27 35.25 4.09
CA GLY A 198 1.01 34.67 4.56
C GLY A 198 0.20 35.52 5.51
N TRP A 199 -0.92 34.96 5.98
CA TRP A 199 -1.84 35.63 6.91
C TRP A 199 -1.25 35.62 8.34
N PRO A 200 -1.20 36.75 9.06
CA PRO A 200 -0.72 36.81 10.43
C PRO A 200 -1.81 36.28 11.40
N VAL A 201 -1.93 34.95 11.46
CA VAL A 201 -2.99 34.26 12.19
C VAL A 201 -2.50 33.73 13.54
N SER A 202 -3.29 34.01 14.58
CA SER A 202 -3.24 33.38 15.89
C SER A 202 -4.38 32.37 16.05
N LEU A 203 -4.08 31.18 16.57
CA LEU A 203 -5.08 30.22 17.02
C LEU A 203 -5.09 30.18 18.54
N CYS A 204 -6.21 30.51 19.14
CA CYS A 204 -6.36 30.58 20.58
C CYS A 204 -7.32 29.48 21.04
N ASP A 205 -6.84 28.57 21.90
CA ASP A 205 -7.68 27.51 22.48
C ASP A 205 -8.65 28.13 23.48
N TYR A 206 -9.92 27.73 23.38
CA TYR A 206 -10.97 28.08 24.32
C TYR A 206 -11.62 26.78 24.78
N SER A 207 -10.99 26.14 25.76
CA SER A 207 -11.49 24.91 26.38
C SER A 207 -12.73 25.08 27.28
N GLY A 208 -13.45 26.21 27.19
CA GLY A 208 -14.73 26.47 27.86
C GLY A 208 -15.89 26.75 26.89
N SER A 209 -17.13 26.62 27.37
CA SER A 209 -18.34 26.87 26.57
C SER A 209 -18.70 28.36 26.56
N PHE A 210 -17.93 29.16 25.82
CA PHE A 210 -18.07 30.62 25.81
C PHE A 210 -19.06 31.10 24.75
N MET A 211 -19.03 30.54 23.54
CA MET A 211 -20.09 30.76 22.56
C MET A 211 -21.16 29.66 22.60
N PRO A 212 -22.43 30.00 22.33
CA PRO A 212 -23.45 29.01 22.04
C PRO A 212 -22.97 28.10 20.90
N GLN A 213 -23.00 26.78 21.13
CA GLN A 213 -22.62 25.83 20.09
C GLN A 213 -23.60 25.91 18.90
N PRO A 214 -23.14 25.65 17.66
CA PRO A 214 -24.01 25.53 16.51
C PRO A 214 -25.11 24.50 16.74
N GLU A 215 -26.37 24.92 16.64
CA GLU A 215 -27.50 24.00 16.58
C GLU A 215 -27.51 23.30 15.22
N LEU A 216 -27.19 22.01 15.22
CA LEU A 216 -27.14 21.18 14.02
C LEU A 216 -28.07 19.97 14.18
N PRO A 217 -28.62 19.44 13.06
CA PRO A 217 -29.34 18.18 13.08
C PRO A 217 -28.48 17.05 13.65
N ILE A 218 -29.12 16.04 14.23
CA ILE A 218 -28.45 14.81 14.66
C ILE A 218 -27.69 14.23 13.46
N ASP A 219 -26.45 13.84 13.71
CA ASP A 219 -25.61 13.21 12.70
C ASP A 219 -26.33 11.97 12.15
N PRO A 220 -26.58 11.90 10.83
CA PRO A 220 -27.39 10.85 10.23
C PRO A 220 -26.71 9.48 10.17
N LYS A 221 -25.38 9.41 10.29
CA LYS A 221 -24.63 8.14 10.30
C LYS A 221 -24.37 7.64 11.72
N THR A 222 -24.14 8.55 12.67
CA THR A 222 -23.81 8.19 14.05
C THR A 222 -24.99 8.26 15.00
N GLU A 223 -26.11 8.86 14.59
CA GLU A 223 -27.33 9.09 15.38
C GLU A 223 -27.05 9.85 16.68
N ARG A 224 -26.04 10.73 16.68
CA ARG A 224 -25.58 11.49 17.84
C ARG A 224 -25.54 12.99 17.54
N LYS A 225 -25.63 13.79 18.60
CA LYS A 225 -25.36 15.22 18.51
C LYS A 225 -23.85 15.44 18.37
N HIS A 226 -23.46 16.42 17.56
CA HIS A 226 -22.09 16.89 17.51
C HIS A 226 -21.66 17.42 18.88
N SER A 227 -20.37 17.33 19.16
CA SER A 227 -19.79 17.96 20.34
C SER A 227 -18.57 18.75 19.94
N PHE A 228 -18.67 20.07 20.10
CA PHE A 228 -17.72 21.00 19.52
C PHE A 228 -16.69 21.52 20.53
N GLN A 229 -15.42 21.40 20.17
CA GLN A 229 -14.35 22.20 20.77
C GLN A 229 -14.27 23.54 20.06
N GLN A 230 -14.12 24.62 20.83
CA GLN A 230 -14.07 25.99 20.30
C GLN A 230 -12.62 26.45 20.17
N MET A 231 -12.27 27.00 19.02
CA MET A 231 -11.00 27.67 18.78
C MET A 231 -11.25 29.06 18.21
N LEU A 232 -10.65 30.07 18.81
CA LEU A 232 -10.69 31.43 18.28
C LEU A 232 -9.56 31.61 17.27
N VAL A 233 -9.91 31.98 16.06
CA VAL A 233 -8.97 32.32 15.00
C VAL A 233 -8.94 33.84 14.89
N VAL A 234 -7.77 34.44 15.06
CA VAL A 234 -7.58 35.89 14.92
C VAL A 234 -6.58 36.15 13.80
N ASN A 235 -7.00 36.93 12.80
CA ASN A 235 -6.15 37.39 11.72
C ASN A 235 -5.87 38.88 11.91
N ALA A 236 -4.63 39.23 12.24
CA ALA A 236 -4.24 40.62 12.42
C ALA A 236 -3.94 41.31 11.08
N THR A 237 -3.78 42.63 11.09
CA THR A 237 -3.32 43.40 9.92
C THR A 237 -1.94 44.00 10.17
N THR A 238 -1.29 44.54 9.14
CA THR A 238 -0.06 45.35 9.30
C THR A 238 -0.27 46.58 10.16
N ASN A 239 -1.49 47.11 10.17
CA ASN A 239 -1.82 48.35 10.88
C ASN A 239 -1.59 48.20 12.38
N ILE A 240 -1.72 47.01 12.96
CA ILE A 240 -1.46 46.80 14.38
C ILE A 240 0.06 46.80 14.71
N ALA A 241 0.91 46.42 13.75
CA ALA A 241 2.36 46.28 13.94
C ALA A 241 3.11 47.61 13.83
N ALA A 242 2.61 48.52 12.98
CA ALA A 242 3.21 49.83 12.69
C ALA A 242 3.37 50.72 13.94
N ASP A 243 2.64 50.43 15.01
CA ASP A 243 2.72 51.20 16.26
C ASP A 243 3.93 50.83 17.13
N GLY A 244 4.71 49.79 16.78
CA GLY A 244 5.94 49.43 17.48
C GLY A 244 5.72 49.30 18.99
N PHE A 245 5.10 48.20 19.43
CA PHE A 245 4.91 47.83 20.84
C PHE A 245 6.23 47.52 21.60
N ARG A 246 7.32 48.20 21.21
CA ARG A 246 8.72 47.98 21.58
C ARG A 246 9.10 48.43 22.99
N ASP A 247 8.24 49.20 23.68
CA ASP A 247 8.64 49.91 24.90
C ASP A 247 7.63 49.88 26.06
N THR A 248 6.50 49.19 25.91
CA THR A 248 5.46 49.19 26.94
C THR A 248 5.59 47.96 27.84
N ASN A 249 6.35 48.11 28.93
CA ASN A 249 6.23 47.29 30.14
C ASN A 249 4.81 47.45 30.75
N GLY A 250 3.78 46.90 30.10
CA GLY A 250 2.38 46.99 30.54
C GLY A 250 1.74 48.37 30.42
N GLY A 251 2.27 49.26 29.56
CA GLY A 251 1.67 50.56 29.26
C GLY A 251 0.33 50.43 28.52
N PRO A 252 -0.59 51.41 28.65
CA PRO A 252 -1.87 51.36 27.96
C PRO A 252 -1.67 51.41 26.44
N PRO A 253 -2.51 50.72 25.64
CA PRO A 253 -2.36 50.68 24.20
C PRO A 253 -2.40 52.09 23.57
N PRO A 254 -1.85 52.24 22.34
CA PRO A 254 -2.00 53.43 21.52
C PRO A 254 -3.44 53.93 21.53
N LYS A 255 -3.64 55.26 21.59
CA LYS A 255 -4.98 55.87 21.75
C LYS A 255 -5.98 55.37 20.70
N ARG A 256 -5.53 55.15 19.47
CA ARG A 256 -6.37 54.64 18.37
C ARG A 256 -6.93 53.25 18.64
N LEU A 257 -6.20 52.40 19.38
CA LEU A 257 -6.56 51.01 19.70
C LEU A 257 -7.37 50.86 20.99
N ARG A 258 -7.67 51.97 21.70
CA ARG A 258 -8.43 51.94 22.97
C ARG A 258 -9.93 51.77 22.76
N ASN A 259 -10.46 52.36 21.70
CA ASN A 259 -11.89 52.38 21.40
C ASN A 259 -12.12 51.74 20.03
N LEU A 260 -12.21 50.42 20.03
CA LEU A 260 -12.44 49.66 18.81
C LEU A 260 -13.92 49.65 18.46
N THR A 261 -14.20 49.68 17.17
CA THR A 261 -15.54 49.43 16.62
C THR A 261 -15.53 48.09 15.88
N TYR A 262 -16.68 47.44 15.78
CA TYR A 262 -16.78 46.08 15.24
C TYR A 262 -17.86 45.99 14.16
N GLU A 263 -17.55 45.25 13.10
CA GLU A 263 -18.49 44.86 12.06
C GLU A 263 -18.61 43.34 12.06
N MET A 264 -19.79 42.85 12.45
CA MET A 264 -20.07 41.42 12.52
C MET A 264 -20.62 40.94 11.17
N GLY A 265 -19.89 40.05 10.50
CA GLY A 265 -20.35 39.33 9.31
C GLY A 265 -20.88 37.94 9.64
N ASP A 266 -20.93 37.07 8.64
CA ASP A 266 -21.38 35.67 8.82
C ASP A 266 -20.30 34.81 9.49
N VAL A 267 -19.08 34.82 8.94
CA VAL A 267 -17.94 34.02 9.43
C VAL A 267 -16.97 34.85 10.25
N TRP A 268 -16.71 36.10 9.87
CA TRP A 268 -15.72 36.96 10.51
C TRP A 268 -16.36 38.18 11.17
N THR A 269 -15.86 38.54 12.35
CA THR A 269 -16.07 39.86 12.94
C THR A 269 -14.81 40.69 12.72
N LYS A 270 -14.93 41.83 12.06
CA LYS A 270 -13.83 42.76 11.80
C LYS A 270 -13.80 43.82 12.89
N ALA A 271 -12.61 44.18 13.35
CA ALA A 271 -12.41 45.30 14.26
C ALA A 271 -11.71 46.46 13.56
N TYR A 272 -12.15 47.67 13.88
CA TYR A 272 -11.63 48.92 13.33
C TYR A 272 -11.19 49.82 14.48
N ASP A 273 -10.12 50.57 14.26
CA ASP A 273 -9.62 51.53 15.24
C ASP A 273 -10.42 52.85 15.21
N ALA A 274 -10.02 53.81 16.06
CA ALA A 274 -10.68 55.11 16.14
C ALA A 274 -10.59 55.94 14.83
N ASN A 275 -9.67 55.61 13.92
CA ASN A 275 -9.51 56.27 12.62
C ASN A 275 -10.36 55.61 11.53
N GLY A 276 -10.96 54.45 11.81
CA GLY A 276 -11.69 53.63 10.84
C GLY A 276 -10.80 52.65 10.08
N ASP A 277 -9.55 52.45 10.50
CA ASP A 277 -8.65 51.49 9.86
C ASP A 277 -8.95 50.06 10.36
N HIS A 278 -9.04 49.10 9.44
CA HIS A 278 -9.18 47.68 9.78
C HIS A 278 -7.92 47.20 10.49
N ILE A 279 -8.06 46.64 11.69
CA ILE A 279 -6.93 46.22 12.52
C ILE A 279 -6.83 44.70 12.70
N LEU A 280 -7.97 43.99 12.80
CA LEU A 280 -8.00 42.53 12.91
C LEU A 280 -9.36 41.97 12.50
N SER A 281 -9.40 40.68 12.22
CA SER A 281 -10.61 39.89 12.04
C SER A 281 -10.58 38.69 12.98
N ALA A 282 -11.71 38.34 13.60
CA ALA A 282 -11.83 37.19 14.48
C ALA A 282 -12.99 36.27 14.06
N THR A 283 -12.84 34.97 14.26
CA THR A 283 -13.89 33.95 14.06
C THR A 283 -13.76 32.83 15.08
N PHE A 284 -14.88 32.32 15.61
CA PHE A 284 -14.86 31.09 16.41
C PHE A 284 -15.12 29.90 15.50
N CYS A 285 -14.18 28.97 15.49
CA CYS A 285 -14.29 27.69 14.81
C CYS A 285 -14.62 26.58 15.83
N PHE A 286 -15.75 25.94 15.60
CA PHE A 286 -16.30 24.81 16.32
C PHE A 286 -15.89 23.53 15.59
N LEU A 287 -14.88 22.83 16.09
CA LEU A 287 -14.45 21.52 15.57
C LEU A 287 -15.22 20.41 16.28
N ASN A 288 -15.87 19.53 15.53
CA ASN A 288 -16.50 18.35 16.12
C ASN A 288 -15.41 17.42 16.66
N THR A 289 -15.45 17.22 17.97
CA THR A 289 -14.53 16.37 18.73
C THR A 289 -15.29 15.25 19.41
N TYR A 290 -16.50 14.92 18.95
CA TYR A 290 -17.20 13.75 19.46
C TYR A 290 -16.29 12.50 19.36
N PRO A 291 -16.15 11.69 20.42
CA PRO A 291 -15.21 10.57 20.47
C PRO A 291 -15.35 9.64 19.26
N ALA A 292 -14.23 9.42 18.57
CA ALA A 292 -14.20 8.54 17.41
C ALA A 292 -14.65 7.12 17.80
N GLN A 293 -15.46 6.49 16.95
CA GLN A 293 -16.05 5.18 17.24
C GLN A 293 -15.57 4.13 16.24
N ILE A 294 -15.69 2.86 16.64
CA ILE A 294 -15.34 1.73 15.79
C ILE A 294 -16.57 1.33 14.97
N TYR A 295 -16.46 1.39 13.65
CA TYR A 295 -17.48 0.94 12.71
C TYR A 295 -16.94 -0.17 11.84
N ASN A 296 -17.82 -1.05 11.37
CA ASN A 296 -17.49 -1.92 10.25
C ASN A 296 -17.52 -1.08 8.98
N VAL A 297 -16.38 -0.96 8.31
CA VAL A 297 -16.23 -0.10 7.14
C VAL A 297 -15.76 -0.88 5.93
N SER A 298 -16.16 -0.40 4.75
CA SER A 298 -15.56 -0.77 3.48
C SER A 298 -14.83 0.44 2.95
N MET A 299 -13.54 0.32 2.69
CA MET A 299 -12.74 1.36 2.03
C MET A 299 -12.29 0.85 0.67
N SER A 300 -12.35 1.70 -0.34
CA SER A 300 -11.95 1.34 -1.70
C SER A 300 -11.22 2.48 -2.42
N GLY A 301 -10.28 2.13 -3.28
CA GLY A 301 -9.61 3.09 -4.17
C GLY A 301 -8.39 2.48 -4.87
N HIS A 302 -7.58 3.32 -5.49
CA HIS A 302 -6.37 2.89 -6.19
C HIS A 302 -5.13 3.01 -5.33
N GLN A 303 -4.12 2.18 -5.57
CA GLN A 303 -2.82 2.36 -4.93
C GLN A 303 -2.23 3.75 -5.23
N THR A 304 -1.45 4.27 -4.29
CA THR A 304 -0.72 5.54 -4.45
C THR A 304 0.77 5.27 -4.45
N ALA A 305 1.54 5.88 -5.36
CA ALA A 305 2.99 5.64 -5.42
C ALA A 305 3.75 6.07 -4.14
N ARG A 306 3.26 7.11 -3.45
CA ARG A 306 3.82 7.62 -2.19
C ARG A 306 2.78 8.43 -1.42
N GLU A 307 2.93 8.46 -0.11
CA GLU A 307 2.22 9.43 0.73
C GLU A 307 2.76 10.86 0.46
N PRO A 308 1.91 11.90 0.52
CA PRO A 308 2.34 13.29 0.37
C PRO A 308 3.47 13.66 1.34
N GLY A 309 4.34 14.60 0.95
CA GLY A 309 5.41 15.08 1.82
C GLY A 309 5.04 16.40 2.48
N LEU A 310 5.20 16.52 3.81
CA LEU A 310 4.99 17.79 4.52
C LEU A 310 6.25 18.67 4.55
N ASN A 311 6.80 18.92 3.36
CA ASN A 311 7.80 19.98 3.17
C ASN A 311 7.04 21.23 2.75
N ALA A 312 7.41 22.41 3.28
CA ALA A 312 6.84 23.69 2.87
C ALA A 312 6.83 23.86 1.34
N ARG A 313 7.83 23.30 0.64
CA ARG A 313 7.95 23.29 -0.83
C ARG A 313 7.03 22.30 -1.57
N LYS A 314 6.31 21.42 -0.88
CA LYS A 314 5.48 20.34 -1.47
C LYS A 314 4.10 20.22 -0.80
N ILE A 315 3.61 21.29 -0.20
CA ILE A 315 2.40 21.29 0.62
C ILE A 315 1.10 21.07 -0.19
N ASP A 316 1.11 21.36 -1.49
CA ASP A 316 -0.07 21.23 -2.35
C ASP A 316 -0.70 19.84 -2.31
N SER A 317 0.14 18.81 -2.32
CA SER A 317 -0.33 17.42 -2.23
C SER A 317 -1.03 17.11 -0.90
N ALA A 318 -0.58 17.71 0.20
CA ALA A 318 -1.20 17.57 1.51
C ALA A 318 -2.50 18.36 1.64
N ARG A 319 -2.52 19.59 1.11
CA ARG A 319 -3.72 20.42 1.01
C ARG A 319 -4.78 19.71 0.17
N LEU A 320 -4.42 19.21 -1.00
CA LEU A 320 -5.32 18.44 -1.87
C LEU A 320 -5.86 17.21 -1.15
N GLN A 321 -4.99 16.45 -0.47
CA GLN A 321 -5.41 15.27 0.30
C GLN A 321 -6.45 15.60 1.37
N LEU A 322 -6.40 16.78 2.00
CA LEU A 322 -7.29 17.19 3.09
C LEU A 322 -8.48 18.06 2.66
N GLY A 323 -8.51 18.49 1.39
CA GLY A 323 -9.53 19.39 0.85
C GLY A 323 -10.93 18.79 0.90
N ASN A 324 -11.94 19.66 0.73
CA ASN A 324 -13.35 19.24 0.82
C ASN A 324 -14.05 18.93 -0.50
N GLU A 325 -13.36 19.14 -1.61
CA GLU A 325 -13.90 18.94 -2.94
C GLU A 325 -13.02 17.98 -3.76
N GLY A 326 -13.65 17.31 -4.72
CA GLY A 326 -12.97 16.46 -5.69
C GLY A 326 -12.96 14.97 -5.34
N ASP A 327 -12.63 14.19 -6.37
CA ASP A 327 -12.56 12.73 -6.35
C ASP A 327 -11.44 12.22 -5.42
N SER A 328 -11.76 11.23 -4.59
CA SER A 328 -10.87 10.54 -3.65
C SER A 328 -9.59 10.05 -4.31
N ALA A 329 -9.68 9.56 -5.56
CA ALA A 329 -8.51 9.09 -6.31
C ALA A 329 -7.53 10.23 -6.61
N LYS A 330 -8.03 11.41 -7.00
CA LYS A 330 -7.19 12.60 -7.25
C LYS A 330 -6.54 13.12 -5.96
N ARG A 331 -7.22 12.96 -4.83
CA ARG A 331 -6.72 13.35 -3.51
C ARG A 331 -5.76 12.32 -2.90
N GLY A 332 -5.59 11.15 -3.52
CA GLY A 332 -4.72 10.09 -3.02
C GLY A 332 -5.23 9.47 -1.72
N ILE A 333 -6.55 9.45 -1.50
CA ILE A 333 -7.21 8.82 -0.35
C ILE A 333 -8.04 7.61 -0.82
N LEU A 334 -8.82 7.03 0.08
CA LEU A 334 -9.78 5.97 -0.23
C LEU A 334 -11.20 6.52 -0.03
N ASP A 335 -12.15 6.02 -0.81
CA ASP A 335 -13.56 6.19 -0.52
C ASP A 335 -13.93 5.36 0.71
N LEU A 336 -14.74 5.92 1.60
CA LEU A 336 -15.20 5.27 2.81
C LEU A 336 -16.70 4.98 2.72
N ASP A 337 -17.08 3.74 3.01
CA ASP A 337 -18.45 3.36 3.32
C ASP A 337 -18.53 2.92 4.78
N ILE A 338 -19.48 3.52 5.50
CA ILE A 338 -19.62 3.35 6.96
C ILE A 338 -20.83 2.47 7.20
N GLY A 339 -20.59 1.25 7.65
CA GLY A 339 -21.60 0.30 8.06
C GLY A 339 -21.94 0.40 9.54
N ARG A 340 -22.25 -0.75 10.14
CA ARG A 340 -22.73 -0.82 11.53
C ARG A 340 -21.64 -0.49 12.54
N ARG A 341 -21.99 0.32 13.56
CA ARG A 341 -21.15 0.55 14.75
C ARG A 341 -20.92 -0.76 15.52
N LEU A 342 -19.69 -1.01 15.93
CA LEU A 342 -19.37 -2.10 16.84
C LEU A 342 -19.61 -1.65 18.29
N ASN A 343 -20.36 -2.44 19.05
CA ASN A 343 -20.55 -2.21 20.48
C ASN A 343 -19.35 -2.82 21.24
N VAL A 344 -18.25 -2.09 21.24
CA VAL A 344 -17.06 -2.47 22.00
C VAL A 344 -17.21 -1.89 23.40
N SER A 345 -17.17 -2.74 24.44
CA SER A 345 -16.92 -2.28 25.81
C SER A 345 -15.50 -1.71 25.84
N SER A 346 -15.37 -0.43 25.51
CA SER A 346 -14.16 0.33 25.78
C SER A 346 -14.32 0.92 27.18
N ARG A 347 -13.30 0.75 28.03
CA ARG A 347 -13.26 1.48 29.31
C ARG A 347 -13.22 3.01 29.12
N LEU A 348 -13.09 3.49 27.88
CA LEU A 348 -13.37 4.88 27.48
C LEU A 348 -14.77 5.34 27.91
N VAL A 349 -15.74 4.42 27.93
CA VAL A 349 -17.14 4.65 28.31
C VAL A 349 -17.35 4.48 29.82
N ASP A 350 -16.56 3.64 30.48
CA ASP A 350 -16.71 3.32 31.91
C ASP A 350 -15.88 4.20 32.86
N PHE A 351 -14.82 4.89 32.40
CA PHE A 351 -13.94 5.67 33.29
C PHE A 351 -14.49 7.04 33.69
N VAL A 352 -15.63 7.47 33.15
CA VAL A 352 -16.43 8.56 33.74
C VAL A 352 -17.35 7.93 34.80
N GLU A 353 -16.76 7.26 35.79
CA GLU A 353 -17.49 6.69 36.94
C GLU A 353 -18.16 7.83 37.72
N GLY A 354 -19.42 8.11 37.37
CA GLY A 354 -20.29 9.06 38.04
C GLY A 354 -21.30 9.77 37.13
N VAL A 355 -21.10 9.78 35.81
CA VAL A 355 -22.03 10.44 34.87
C VAL A 355 -22.81 9.38 34.09
N PRO A 356 -24.16 9.35 34.20
CA PRO A 356 -24.99 8.42 33.44
C PRO A 356 -24.73 8.48 31.94
N MET A 357 -24.81 7.31 31.30
CA MET A 357 -24.50 7.00 29.90
C MET A 357 -25.29 7.80 28.82
N GLU A 358 -26.20 8.69 29.22
CA GLU A 358 -26.83 9.68 28.32
C GLU A 358 -25.84 10.81 27.94
N ASP A 359 -24.91 11.17 28.85
CA ASP A 359 -23.98 12.29 28.70
C ASP A 359 -22.51 11.82 28.70
N GLY A 360 -22.16 10.88 27.81
CA GLY A 360 -20.79 10.38 27.63
C GLY A 360 -19.74 11.49 27.42
N PRO A 361 -18.42 11.18 27.38
CA PRO A 361 -17.38 12.19 27.26
C PRO A 361 -17.68 13.13 26.09
N THR A 362 -17.86 14.41 26.41
CA THR A 362 -18.20 15.43 25.40
C THR A 362 -17.08 15.60 24.39
N HIS A 363 -15.84 15.26 24.72
CA HIS A 363 -14.69 15.44 23.83
C HIS A 363 -13.88 14.15 23.75
N ASP A 364 -13.41 13.84 22.54
CA ASP A 364 -12.45 12.79 22.26
C ASP A 364 -11.15 13.08 23.05
N PRO A 365 -10.61 12.09 23.77
CA PRO A 365 -9.42 12.31 24.59
C PRO A 365 -8.19 12.74 23.78
N TYR A 366 -8.08 12.36 22.50
CA TYR A 366 -6.99 12.79 21.64
C TYR A 366 -7.13 14.26 21.26
N TYR A 367 -8.33 14.72 20.88
CA TYR A 367 -8.56 16.14 20.61
C TYR A 367 -8.42 16.99 21.87
N ARG A 368 -8.87 16.49 23.02
CA ARG A 368 -8.67 17.15 24.31
C ARG A 368 -7.19 17.35 24.62
N THR A 369 -6.35 16.32 24.41
CA THR A 369 -4.89 16.45 24.57
C THR A 369 -4.31 17.52 23.64
N LEU A 370 -4.73 17.55 22.37
CA LEU A 370 -4.27 18.55 21.41
C LEU A 370 -4.69 19.98 21.78
N GLY A 371 -5.87 20.17 22.38
CA GLY A 371 -6.31 21.47 22.89
C GLY A 371 -5.54 21.93 24.12
N LEU A 372 -5.11 20.99 24.97
CA LEU A 372 -4.35 21.29 26.18
C LEU A 372 -2.86 21.52 25.91
N GLU A 373 -2.35 21.11 24.74
CA GLU A 373 -1.01 21.49 24.33
C GLU A 373 -0.98 22.97 23.97
N HIS A 374 -0.21 23.74 24.72
CA HIS A 374 0.12 25.14 24.43
C HIS A 374 1.61 25.36 24.61
N PRO A 375 2.20 26.38 23.96
CA PRO A 375 3.52 26.84 24.30
C PRO A 375 3.58 27.29 25.75
N SER A 376 4.67 26.97 26.44
CA SER A 376 4.89 27.36 27.84
C SER A 376 4.79 28.88 28.10
N MET A 377 4.92 29.71 27.06
CA MET A 377 4.92 31.17 27.19
C MET A 377 3.60 31.85 26.83
N SER A 378 2.79 31.32 25.90
CA SER A 378 1.52 31.96 25.51
C SER A 378 0.32 31.44 26.31
N ASN A 379 0.46 30.28 26.95
CA ASN A 379 -0.55 29.58 27.78
C ASN A 379 -1.86 29.19 27.04
N THR A 380 -2.24 29.87 25.96
CA THR A 380 -3.51 29.67 25.22
C THR A 380 -3.38 29.77 23.71
N THR A 381 -2.21 30.18 23.17
CA THR A 381 -2.12 30.64 21.77
C THR A 381 -1.04 29.93 20.95
N TRP A 382 -1.39 29.51 19.73
CA TRP A 382 -0.49 29.00 18.71
C TRP A 382 -0.32 29.98 17.55
N GLY A 383 0.93 30.30 17.22
CA GLY A 383 1.24 31.08 16.03
C GLY A 383 1.20 30.29 14.74
N MET A 384 0.40 30.77 13.79
CA MET A 384 0.22 30.15 12.48
C MET A 384 0.82 30.97 11.33
N MET A 385 1.73 31.91 11.62
CA MET A 385 2.41 32.70 10.60
C MET A 385 3.71 32.05 10.11
N SER A 386 4.03 32.21 8.82
CA SER A 386 5.30 31.75 8.25
C SER A 386 6.49 32.43 8.94
N PRO A 387 7.59 31.73 9.27
CA PRO A 387 8.81 32.36 9.74
C PRO A 387 9.47 33.09 8.56
N ALA A 388 9.05 34.33 8.31
CA ALA A 388 9.91 35.28 7.63
C ALA A 388 10.94 35.71 8.68
N GLN A 389 12.16 35.20 8.51
CA GLN A 389 13.28 35.34 9.43
C GLN A 389 13.16 34.58 10.76
N GLU A 390 14.30 34.06 11.17
CA GLU A 390 14.60 33.46 12.46
C GLU A 390 14.09 34.37 13.57
N VAL A 391 12.87 34.14 14.03
CA VAL A 391 12.51 34.55 15.37
C VAL A 391 12.59 33.29 16.20
N GLU A 392 13.50 33.28 17.17
CA GLU A 392 13.63 32.31 18.27
C GLU A 392 12.35 32.28 19.16
N GLN A 393 11.16 32.45 18.58
CA GLN A 393 9.88 32.41 19.28
C GLN A 393 9.42 30.95 19.39
N GLY A 394 9.83 30.30 20.48
CA GLY A 394 9.45 28.94 20.87
C GLY A 394 7.96 28.70 21.19
N TRP A 395 7.06 29.47 20.58
CA TRP A 395 5.60 29.42 20.77
C TRP A 395 4.80 29.41 19.47
N SER A 396 5.50 29.28 18.33
CA SER A 396 4.90 28.97 17.04
C SER A 396 4.67 27.47 16.85
N ALA A 397 3.65 27.10 16.08
CA ALA A 397 3.51 25.71 15.63
C ALA A 397 4.68 25.33 14.71
N ASN A 398 4.91 24.04 14.50
CA ASN A 398 5.91 23.57 13.57
C ASN A 398 5.65 24.15 12.16
N LEU A 399 6.71 24.51 11.43
CA LEU A 399 6.62 25.03 10.06
C LEU A 399 5.75 24.17 9.15
N ALA A 400 5.74 22.86 9.37
CA ALA A 400 4.90 21.89 8.68
C ALA A 400 3.40 22.23 8.83
N HIS A 401 2.93 22.43 10.05
CA HIS A 401 1.55 22.77 10.38
C HIS A 401 1.18 24.17 9.90
N ILE A 402 2.09 25.12 10.06
CA ILE A 402 1.96 26.49 9.57
C ILE A 402 1.75 26.47 8.05
N SER A 403 2.62 25.78 7.32
CA SER A 403 2.57 25.71 5.86
C SER A 403 1.26 25.08 5.39
N LEU A 404 0.78 24.03 6.07
CA LEU A 404 -0.50 23.39 5.76
C LEU A 404 -1.68 24.36 5.94
N PHE A 405 -1.77 24.97 7.13
CA PHE A 405 -2.83 25.92 7.45
C PHE A 405 -2.82 27.11 6.48
N GLN A 406 -1.65 27.72 6.27
CA GLN A 406 -1.46 28.84 5.36
C GLN A 406 -1.83 28.48 3.92
N SER A 407 -1.45 27.29 3.45
CA SER A 407 -1.80 26.83 2.11
C SER A 407 -3.31 26.65 1.94
N ILE A 408 -4.01 26.12 2.95
CA ILE A 408 -5.47 25.95 2.89
C ILE A 408 -6.18 27.31 2.96
N ILE A 409 -5.85 28.15 3.95
CA ILE A 409 -6.57 29.42 4.16
C ILE A 409 -6.33 30.43 3.03
N GLN A 410 -5.14 30.45 2.42
CA GLN A 410 -4.85 31.34 1.29
C GLN A 410 -5.54 30.90 0.00
N GLU A 411 -5.71 29.59 -0.20
CA GLU A 411 -6.41 29.07 -1.39
C GLU A 411 -7.93 29.22 -1.25
N THR A 412 -8.46 28.88 -0.08
CA THR A 412 -9.90 28.73 0.11
C THR A 412 -10.58 29.93 0.72
N GLU A 413 -9.81 30.81 1.37
CA GLU A 413 -10.29 31.91 2.21
C GLU A 413 -11.23 31.49 3.35
N ASP A 414 -11.39 30.17 3.58
CA ASP A 414 -12.33 29.57 4.52
C ASP A 414 -11.62 29.06 5.78
N PRO A 415 -11.86 29.68 6.96
CA PRO A 415 -11.25 29.24 8.21
C PRO A 415 -11.69 27.83 8.64
N ALA A 416 -12.89 27.39 8.28
CA ALA A 416 -13.40 26.07 8.66
C ALA A 416 -12.60 24.95 7.99
N MET A 417 -12.28 25.11 6.71
CA MET A 417 -11.42 24.16 5.98
C MET A 417 -9.99 24.15 6.52
N ALA A 418 -9.42 25.32 6.84
CA ALA A 418 -8.08 25.42 7.37
C ALA A 418 -7.94 24.73 8.74
N ILE A 419 -8.89 24.97 9.66
CA ILE A 419 -8.94 24.32 10.98
C ILE A 419 -9.19 22.82 10.84
N GLN A 420 -10.16 22.39 10.02
CA GLN A 420 -10.43 20.97 9.80
C GLN A 420 -9.19 20.22 9.30
N GLY A 421 -8.47 20.78 8.31
CA GLY A 421 -7.27 20.19 7.74
C GLY A 421 -6.12 20.08 8.74
N LEU A 422 -5.83 21.17 9.45
CA LEU A 422 -4.80 21.21 10.49
C LEU A 422 -5.08 20.22 11.61
N MET A 423 -6.30 20.25 12.17
CA MET A 423 -6.68 19.42 13.30
C MET A 423 -6.78 17.95 12.93
N THR A 424 -7.16 17.62 11.70
CA THR A 424 -7.07 16.24 11.21
C THR A 424 -5.62 15.76 11.17
N ARG A 425 -4.68 16.62 10.75
CA ARG A 425 -3.27 16.22 10.68
C ARG A 425 -2.69 15.98 12.06
N LEU A 426 -2.99 16.86 13.02
CA LEU A 426 -2.61 16.67 14.42
C LEU A 426 -3.24 15.40 14.99
N TYR A 427 -4.53 15.16 14.74
CA TYR A 427 -5.19 13.92 15.17
C TYR A 427 -4.53 12.66 14.60
N GLN A 428 -4.10 12.68 13.34
CA GLN A 428 -3.34 11.58 12.74
C GLN A 428 -2.01 11.34 13.45
N MET A 429 -1.28 12.40 13.81
CA MET A 429 -0.03 12.24 14.56
C MET A 429 -0.28 11.52 15.89
N VAL A 430 -1.36 11.89 16.60
CA VAL A 430 -1.75 11.19 17.82
C VAL A 430 -2.13 9.74 17.50
N TYR A 431 -3.07 9.51 16.58
CA TYR A 431 -3.52 8.16 16.21
C TYR A 431 -2.36 7.20 15.90
N TYR A 432 -1.43 7.60 15.02
CA TYR A 432 -0.33 6.74 14.61
C TYR A 432 0.79 6.61 15.65
N ASN A 433 0.95 7.59 16.54
CA ASN A 433 1.86 7.47 17.68
C ASN A 433 1.36 6.42 18.69
N TRP A 434 0.05 6.32 18.86
CA TRP A 434 -0.56 5.38 19.81
C TRP A 434 -0.97 4.04 19.17
N LEU A 435 -0.81 3.87 17.86
CA LEU A 435 -1.28 2.69 17.13
C LEU A 435 -0.70 1.37 17.64
N GLU A 436 0.54 1.37 18.14
CA GLU A 436 1.19 0.18 18.70
C GLU A 436 0.62 -0.23 20.07
N GLU A 437 0.03 0.71 20.81
CA GLU A 437 -0.57 0.46 22.13
C GLU A 437 -2.01 -0.03 22.05
N TYR A 438 -2.59 -0.04 20.84
CA TYR A 438 -3.94 -0.52 20.64
C TYR A 438 -4.01 -2.04 20.89
N ASP A 439 -5.00 -2.48 21.65
CA ASP A 439 -5.08 -3.85 22.19
C ASP A 439 -6.21 -4.69 21.59
N LEU A 440 -7.17 -4.08 20.89
CA LEU A 440 -8.25 -4.78 20.20
C LEU A 440 -7.77 -5.23 18.83
N LYS A 441 -7.81 -6.54 18.57
CA LYS A 441 -7.44 -7.11 17.28
C LYS A 441 -8.67 -7.67 16.59
N TYR A 442 -8.96 -7.17 15.39
CA TYR A 442 -10.06 -7.64 14.56
C TYR A 442 -9.54 -8.26 13.26
N PRO A 443 -10.09 -9.39 12.80
CA PRO A 443 -9.79 -9.90 11.48
C PRO A 443 -10.36 -8.96 10.42
N VAL A 444 -9.55 -8.60 9.44
CA VAL A 444 -9.93 -7.71 8.34
C VAL A 444 -9.50 -8.31 7.00
N ASN A 445 -10.29 -8.03 5.97
CA ASN A 445 -9.98 -8.45 4.61
C ASN A 445 -9.39 -7.27 3.86
N THR A 446 -8.16 -7.41 3.37
CA THR A 446 -7.49 -6.38 2.60
C THR A 446 -7.07 -6.87 1.22
N ILE A 447 -7.03 -5.94 0.27
CA ILE A 447 -6.46 -6.15 -1.06
C ILE A 447 -5.37 -5.11 -1.25
N HIS A 448 -4.15 -5.60 -1.50
CA HIS A 448 -2.98 -4.77 -1.75
C HIS A 448 -2.45 -5.01 -3.16
N THR A 449 -1.89 -3.97 -3.75
CA THR A 449 -1.08 -4.10 -4.96
C THR A 449 0.36 -4.43 -4.60
N GLN A 450 0.92 -5.44 -5.26
CA GLN A 450 2.32 -5.81 -5.15
C GLN A 450 3.01 -5.73 -6.51
N ASP A 451 4.18 -5.10 -6.52
CA ASP A 451 5.09 -5.14 -7.65
C ASP A 451 5.73 -6.52 -7.74
N ARG A 452 5.60 -7.17 -8.90
CA ARG A 452 6.27 -8.42 -9.21
C ARG A 452 7.23 -8.19 -10.37
N LEU A 453 8.45 -8.69 -10.21
CA LEU A 453 9.45 -8.71 -11.26
C LEU A 453 8.95 -9.61 -12.40
N ILE A 454 8.91 -9.08 -13.62
CA ILE A 454 8.70 -9.88 -14.82
C ILE A 454 10.08 -10.25 -15.37
N PRO A 455 10.34 -11.52 -15.73
CA PRO A 455 11.53 -11.87 -16.48
C PRO A 455 11.51 -11.12 -17.82
N THR A 456 12.44 -10.17 -17.98
CA THR A 456 12.56 -9.35 -19.20
C THR A 456 13.26 -10.10 -20.33
N ARG A 457 14.00 -11.17 -20.02
CA ARG A 457 14.74 -11.97 -20.97
C ARG A 457 14.00 -13.26 -21.28
N TRP A 458 13.54 -13.37 -22.52
CA TRP A 458 12.91 -14.58 -23.06
C TRP A 458 13.93 -15.61 -23.54
N THR A 459 15.23 -15.35 -23.35
CA THR A 459 16.33 -16.18 -23.83
C THR A 459 16.26 -17.61 -23.29
N GLY A 460 15.96 -17.77 -21.99
CA GLY A 460 15.78 -19.09 -21.38
C GLY A 460 14.63 -19.86 -22.01
N LEU A 461 13.48 -19.21 -22.19
CA LEU A 461 12.31 -19.84 -22.82
C LEU A 461 12.58 -20.25 -24.28
N ILE A 462 13.26 -19.39 -25.04
CA ILE A 462 13.62 -19.68 -26.44
C ILE A 462 14.55 -20.89 -26.52
N ILE A 463 15.57 -20.97 -25.65
CA ILE A 463 16.51 -22.11 -25.62
C ILE A 463 15.76 -23.42 -25.33
N VAL A 464 14.87 -23.42 -24.34
CA VAL A 464 14.08 -24.61 -23.98
C VAL A 464 13.16 -25.04 -25.12
N LEU A 465 12.46 -24.10 -25.78
CA LEU A 465 11.59 -24.42 -26.91
C LEU A 465 12.37 -24.99 -28.11
N VAL A 466 13.55 -24.44 -28.41
CA VAL A 466 14.43 -24.97 -29.46
C VAL A 466 14.87 -26.39 -29.12
N LEU A 467 15.33 -26.64 -27.88
CA LEU A 467 15.74 -27.98 -27.43
C LEU A 467 14.61 -29.00 -27.53
N ILE A 468 13.39 -28.63 -27.11
CA ILE A 468 12.21 -29.48 -27.23
C ILE A 468 11.91 -29.79 -28.70
N THR A 469 11.98 -28.78 -29.58
CA THR A 469 11.70 -28.95 -31.02
C THR A 469 12.72 -29.87 -31.67
N VAL A 470 14.01 -29.69 -31.35
CA VAL A 470 15.10 -30.56 -31.84
C VAL A 470 14.92 -31.99 -31.33
N HIS A 471 14.61 -32.17 -30.05
CA HIS A 471 14.39 -33.50 -29.47
C HIS A 471 13.20 -34.22 -30.10
N LEU A 472 12.07 -33.54 -30.28
CA LEU A 472 10.90 -34.10 -30.97
C LEU A 472 11.22 -34.43 -32.43
N GLY A 473 12.01 -33.59 -33.11
CA GLY A 473 12.49 -33.87 -34.46
C GLY A 473 13.33 -35.14 -34.52
N LEU A 474 14.30 -35.30 -33.61
CA LEU A 474 15.14 -36.49 -33.50
C LEU A 474 14.29 -37.74 -33.26
N VAL A 475 13.40 -37.73 -32.27
CA VAL A 475 12.49 -38.84 -31.98
C VAL A 475 11.62 -39.18 -33.19
N PHE A 476 11.11 -38.19 -33.90
CA PHE A 476 10.31 -38.44 -35.10
C PHE A 476 11.13 -39.06 -36.23
N THR A 477 12.37 -38.59 -36.42
CA THR A 477 13.29 -39.20 -37.40
C THR A 477 13.68 -40.63 -37.04
N THR A 478 13.92 -40.94 -35.76
CA THR A 478 14.23 -42.31 -35.34
C THR A 478 13.03 -43.24 -35.51
N ILE A 479 11.81 -42.78 -35.21
CA ILE A 479 10.57 -43.53 -35.48
C ILE A 479 10.40 -43.77 -36.99
N ILE A 480 10.61 -42.75 -37.84
CA ILE A 480 10.51 -42.91 -39.31
C ILE A 480 11.56 -43.90 -39.81
N LEU A 481 12.81 -43.76 -39.38
CA LEU A 481 13.89 -44.68 -39.77
C LEU A 481 13.59 -46.10 -39.32
N LEU A 482 13.05 -46.28 -38.11
CA LEU A 482 12.60 -47.58 -37.61
C LEU A 482 11.51 -48.14 -38.52
N MET A 483 10.45 -47.38 -38.82
CA MET A 483 9.33 -47.81 -39.66
C MET A 483 9.75 -48.13 -41.10
N LEU A 484 10.66 -47.35 -41.68
CA LEU A 484 11.16 -47.56 -43.04
C LEU A 484 12.12 -48.75 -43.13
N LYS A 485 13.01 -48.94 -42.14
CA LYS A 485 13.96 -50.06 -42.10
C LYS A 485 13.43 -51.30 -41.37
N THR A 486 12.23 -51.29 -40.76
CA THR A 486 11.63 -52.49 -40.15
C THR A 486 11.32 -53.59 -41.14
N ARG A 487 11.28 -53.31 -42.46
CA ARG A 487 11.25 -54.37 -43.48
C ARG A 487 12.53 -55.21 -43.56
N ALA A 488 13.64 -54.73 -42.99
CA ALA A 488 14.94 -55.42 -42.98
C ALA A 488 15.35 -55.94 -41.59
N SER A 489 14.56 -55.64 -40.55
CA SER A 489 14.81 -56.16 -39.20
C SER A 489 14.02 -57.46 -39.05
N ALA A 490 14.68 -58.56 -38.69
CA ALA A 490 14.11 -59.91 -38.57
C ALA A 490 13.01 -60.07 -37.49
N LEU A 491 12.35 -59.00 -37.10
CA LEU A 491 11.24 -58.97 -36.17
C LEU A 491 9.97 -59.47 -36.90
N GLY A 492 9.85 -60.80 -36.97
CA GLY A 492 8.81 -61.51 -37.71
C GLY A 492 9.29 -62.78 -38.39
N ASN A 493 10.61 -63.00 -38.51
CA ASN A 493 11.17 -64.22 -39.11
C ASN A 493 11.18 -65.37 -38.10
N THR A 494 10.22 -66.27 -38.27
CA THR A 494 10.02 -67.44 -37.43
C THR A 494 11.02 -68.55 -37.72
N TRP A 495 11.58 -68.60 -38.95
CA TRP A 495 12.50 -69.65 -39.37
C TRP A 495 13.82 -69.64 -38.59
N HIS A 496 14.40 -68.46 -38.37
CA HIS A 496 15.62 -68.31 -37.56
C HIS A 496 15.43 -68.82 -36.12
N THR A 497 14.27 -68.53 -35.52
CA THR A 497 13.94 -69.05 -34.17
C THR A 497 13.72 -70.57 -34.16
N LEU A 498 13.18 -71.13 -35.25
CA LEU A 498 13.02 -72.57 -35.43
C LEU A 498 14.37 -73.28 -35.55
N VAL A 499 15.29 -72.72 -36.35
CA VAL A 499 16.64 -73.27 -36.57
C VAL A 499 17.50 -73.18 -35.30
N GLN A 500 17.43 -72.07 -34.56
CA GLN A 500 18.22 -71.92 -33.33
C GLN A 500 17.75 -72.84 -32.20
N THR A 501 16.46 -73.18 -32.15
CA THR A 501 15.89 -74.01 -31.09
C THR A 501 15.98 -75.52 -31.37
N ALA A 502 16.20 -75.92 -32.62
CA ALA A 502 16.26 -77.32 -33.01
C ALA A 502 17.59 -77.67 -33.69
N ARG A 503 18.24 -78.76 -33.24
CA ARG A 503 19.31 -79.37 -34.04
C ARG A 503 18.67 -80.03 -35.26
N MET A 504 18.99 -79.55 -36.45
CA MET A 504 18.45 -80.09 -37.70
C MET A 504 18.98 -81.50 -37.97
N ALA A 505 18.11 -82.39 -38.44
CA ALA A 505 18.49 -83.67 -39.01
C ALA A 505 18.87 -83.51 -40.49
N ASP A 506 19.78 -84.36 -40.99
CA ASP A 506 20.34 -84.32 -42.34
C ASP A 506 19.27 -84.09 -43.42
N GLY A 507 19.33 -82.92 -44.05
CA GLY A 507 18.39 -82.53 -45.09
C GLY A 507 18.18 -81.03 -45.27
N VAL A 508 18.48 -80.20 -44.27
CA VAL A 508 18.25 -78.73 -44.31
C VAL A 508 19.55 -77.91 -44.14
N GLU A 509 20.69 -78.58 -44.20
CA GLU A 509 22.02 -77.98 -44.09
C GLU A 509 22.24 -77.01 -45.26
N GLY A 510 22.30 -75.70 -44.96
CA GLY A 510 22.41 -74.61 -45.95
C GLY A 510 21.26 -73.60 -45.95
N ALA A 511 20.17 -73.83 -45.21
CA ALA A 511 19.04 -72.88 -45.08
C ALA A 511 18.93 -72.26 -43.67
N ASP A 512 19.95 -72.44 -42.84
CA ASP A 512 20.02 -72.07 -41.43
C ASP A 512 20.15 -70.55 -41.19
N MET A 513 20.75 -69.83 -42.13
CA MET A 513 20.90 -68.37 -42.06
C MET A 513 19.87 -67.57 -42.89
N MET A 514 18.94 -68.25 -43.57
CA MET A 514 17.99 -67.61 -44.50
C MET A 514 16.81 -66.94 -43.79
N LEU A 515 16.32 -65.82 -44.32
CA LEU A 515 15.09 -65.16 -43.87
C LEU A 515 13.84 -65.94 -44.34
N ASP A 516 12.67 -65.77 -43.72
CA ASP A 516 11.46 -66.58 -44.04
C ASP A 516 11.08 -66.48 -45.53
N ASP A 517 11.18 -65.28 -46.13
CA ASP A 517 10.94 -65.05 -47.56
C ASP A 517 11.95 -65.77 -48.48
N GLU A 518 13.18 -65.95 -48.01
CA GLU A 518 14.25 -66.65 -48.74
C GLU A 518 14.08 -68.16 -48.63
N VAL A 519 13.60 -68.65 -47.48
CA VAL A 519 13.23 -70.06 -47.25
C VAL A 519 12.02 -70.44 -48.11
N GLU A 520 11.03 -69.56 -48.24
CA GLU A 520 9.88 -69.81 -49.13
C GLU A 520 10.33 -69.97 -50.60
N LYS A 521 11.27 -69.15 -51.05
CA LYS A 521 11.84 -69.28 -52.39
C LYS A 521 12.71 -70.52 -52.54
N TRP A 522 13.54 -70.83 -51.54
CA TRP A 522 14.41 -72.00 -51.53
C TRP A 522 13.61 -73.31 -51.56
N THR A 523 12.55 -73.42 -50.76
CA THR A 523 11.67 -74.62 -50.73
C THR A 523 10.93 -74.82 -52.06
N LYS A 524 10.51 -73.74 -52.73
CA LYS A 524 9.95 -73.82 -54.10
C LYS A 524 10.99 -74.28 -55.12
N ALA A 525 12.22 -73.75 -55.05
CA ALA A 525 13.30 -74.08 -55.98
C ALA A 525 13.83 -75.51 -55.81
N THR A 526 13.85 -76.04 -54.58
CA THR A 526 14.29 -77.42 -54.29
C THR A 526 13.15 -78.45 -54.32
N GLY A 527 11.92 -78.03 -54.64
CA GLY A 527 10.75 -78.91 -54.71
C GLY A 527 10.21 -79.40 -53.35
N ARG A 528 10.64 -78.75 -52.25
CA ARG A 528 10.29 -79.07 -50.86
C ARG A 528 9.16 -78.22 -50.28
N ASN A 529 8.50 -77.42 -51.11
CA ASN A 529 7.37 -76.55 -50.74
C ASN A 529 6.21 -77.28 -50.02
N ILE A 530 6.07 -78.59 -50.25
CA ILE A 530 5.00 -79.44 -49.70
C ILE A 530 5.39 -80.19 -48.42
N ASP A 531 6.65 -80.07 -47.99
CA ASP A 531 7.16 -80.75 -46.81
C ASP A 531 6.71 -80.01 -45.54
N VAL A 532 6.08 -80.74 -44.61
CA VAL A 532 5.68 -80.18 -43.30
C VAL A 532 6.75 -80.50 -42.28
N CYS A 533 7.37 -79.50 -41.66
CA CYS A 533 8.29 -79.72 -40.54
C CYS A 533 7.54 -79.62 -39.21
N GLY A 534 7.73 -80.61 -38.34
CA GLY A 534 7.17 -80.62 -36.99
C GLY A 534 8.26 -80.77 -35.93
N ILE A 535 8.02 -80.22 -34.75
CA ILE A 535 8.94 -80.33 -33.61
C ILE A 535 8.54 -81.56 -32.76
N LYS A 536 9.49 -82.45 -32.48
CA LYS A 536 9.25 -83.63 -31.62
C LYS A 536 10.33 -83.74 -30.55
N LYS A 537 9.95 -84.22 -29.36
CA LYS A 537 10.87 -84.47 -28.24
C LYS A 537 11.52 -85.85 -28.42
N SER A 538 12.85 -85.89 -28.49
CA SER A 538 13.62 -87.12 -28.63
C SER A 538 13.59 -87.92 -27.32
N GLY A 539 13.19 -89.19 -27.42
CA GLY A 539 12.86 -90.04 -26.28
C GLY A 539 14.05 -90.54 -25.44
N LYS A 540 15.30 -90.30 -25.86
CA LYS A 540 16.50 -90.75 -25.13
C LYS A 540 17.16 -89.64 -24.29
N ASP A 541 17.18 -88.40 -24.78
CA ASP A 541 17.91 -87.29 -24.11
C ASP A 541 17.04 -86.06 -23.79
N GLY A 542 15.73 -86.11 -24.05
CA GLY A 542 14.80 -85.01 -23.76
C GLY A 542 14.98 -83.75 -24.61
N LYS A 543 15.92 -83.75 -25.57
CA LYS A 543 16.15 -82.68 -26.54
C LYS A 543 15.04 -82.58 -27.58
N VAL A 544 14.85 -81.37 -28.08
CA VAL A 544 13.85 -81.00 -29.08
C VAL A 544 14.50 -81.05 -30.46
N GLU A 545 13.94 -81.85 -31.36
CA GLU A 545 14.45 -82.03 -32.73
C GLU A 545 13.34 -81.71 -33.75
N VAL A 546 13.73 -81.15 -34.90
CA VAL A 546 12.81 -80.89 -36.02
C VAL A 546 12.82 -82.11 -36.94
N GLN A 547 11.64 -82.66 -37.20
CA GLN A 547 11.44 -83.81 -38.08
C GLN A 547 10.58 -83.41 -39.27
N LEU A 548 11.01 -83.80 -40.48
CA LEU A 548 10.19 -83.74 -41.68
C LEU A 548 9.03 -84.74 -41.56
N LEU A 549 7.81 -84.22 -41.45
CA LEU A 549 6.57 -84.97 -41.53
C LEU A 549 6.22 -85.11 -43.01
N ARG A 550 6.64 -86.23 -43.61
CA ARG A 550 6.27 -86.56 -44.99
C ARG A 550 4.76 -86.78 -45.05
N ASN A 551 4.06 -85.94 -45.81
CA ASN A 551 2.62 -86.09 -46.02
C ASN A 551 2.35 -87.46 -46.66
N ARG A 552 1.49 -88.28 -46.07
CA ARG A 552 1.05 -89.53 -46.71
C ARG A 552 -0.12 -89.17 -47.63
N SER A 553 0.12 -89.45 -48.92
CA SER A 553 -0.69 -89.23 -50.13
C SER A 553 -0.70 -87.82 -50.68
#